data_AF-A0A8T0YDR3-F1
#
_entry.id   AF-A0A8T0YDR3-F1
#
_cell.length_a   1.000
_cell.length_b   1.000
_cell.length_c   1.000
_cell.angle_alpha   90.00
_cell.angle_beta   90.00
_cell.angle_gamma   90.00
#
_symmetry.space_group_name_H-M   'P 1'
#
loop_
_entity.id
_entity.type
_entity.pdbx_description
1 polymer ?
#
loop_
_entity_poly.entity_id
_entity_poly.type
_entity_poly.pdbx_seq_one_letter_code
_entity_poly.pdbx_strand_id
1 'polypeptide(L)'
;MVAYETEFAGLNQLMVQLRHCNNAAELAKLTDLAPPKRNMTRWSSTFEMVLRHKRIRDDVRQVEAVEEHVSTGAAHKKLMGRLEHLKKLDSVCKTLQDEGTSMADVHLLFDQVTDDYPVTASYLHPNAKIVHTPVFEAALGKIDNDRKLTAAEARAVERFAVEPSTSTGKRKERSSDNYASEILRGGKQPVR
;
A
#
# COMPACT_ATOMS: atom_id res chain seq x y z
N MET A 1 -5.46 15.90 9.78
CA MET A 1 -4.59 15.52 8.65
C MET A 1 -3.30 16.34 8.50
N VAL A 2 -3.00 17.34 9.36
CA VAL A 2 -1.86 18.27 9.12
C VAL A 2 -0.53 17.81 9.73
N ALA A 3 -0.56 17.01 10.80
CA ALA A 3 0.64 16.71 11.61
C ALA A 3 1.69 15.80 10.93
N TYR A 4 1.39 15.20 9.77
CA TYR A 4 2.33 14.30 9.08
C TYR A 4 2.98 14.87 7.84
N GLU A 5 2.38 15.88 7.24
CA GLU A 5 2.91 16.48 6.03
C GLU A 5 4.20 17.26 6.34
N THR A 6 4.33 17.80 7.56
CA THR A 6 5.52 18.53 7.99
C THR A 6 6.81 17.69 7.91
N GLU A 7 6.81 16.47 8.44
CA GLU A 7 8.03 15.64 8.38
C GLU A 7 8.34 15.16 6.96
N PHE A 8 7.31 14.86 6.14
CA PHE A 8 7.53 14.48 4.75
C PHE A 8 7.98 15.66 3.88
N ALA A 9 7.49 16.87 4.15
CA ALA A 9 7.92 18.09 3.48
C ALA A 9 9.37 18.44 3.83
N GLY A 10 9.73 18.37 5.12
CA GLY A 10 11.10 18.57 5.57
C GLY A 10 12.06 17.55 4.96
N LEU A 11 11.67 16.27 4.91
CA LEU A 11 12.46 15.25 4.24
C LEU A 11 12.60 15.51 2.73
N ASN A 12 11.53 15.94 2.06
CA ASN A 12 11.58 16.28 0.65
C ASN A 12 12.51 17.49 0.38
N GLN A 13 12.53 18.48 1.27
CA GLN A 13 13.46 19.60 1.18
C GLN A 13 14.91 19.13 1.30
N LEU A 14 15.22 18.26 2.27
CA LEU A 14 16.54 17.63 2.39
C LEU A 14 16.92 16.88 1.11
N MET A 15 16.00 16.10 0.55
CA MET A 15 16.24 15.36 -0.70
C MET A 15 16.50 16.29 -1.88
N VAL A 16 15.88 17.47 -1.93
CA VAL A 16 16.19 18.50 -2.93
C VAL A 16 17.60 19.07 -2.71
N GLN A 17 17.97 19.39 -1.47
CA GLN A 17 19.28 19.94 -1.13
C GLN A 17 20.42 18.99 -1.51
N LEU A 18 20.25 17.69 -1.25
CA LEU A 18 21.22 16.65 -1.61
C LEU A 18 21.40 16.48 -3.13
N ARG A 19 20.51 17.02 -3.95
CA ARG A 19 20.61 16.96 -5.42
C ARG A 19 21.34 18.16 -6.03
N HIS A 20 21.69 19.18 -5.25
CA HIS A 20 22.56 20.25 -5.74
C HIS A 20 23.94 19.70 -6.08
N CYS A 21 24.55 20.15 -7.18
CA CYS A 21 25.73 19.52 -7.78
C CYS A 21 26.86 19.23 -6.78
N ASN A 22 27.19 20.21 -5.92
CA ASN A 22 28.26 20.05 -4.92
C ASN A 22 27.88 19.02 -3.86
N ASN A 23 26.68 19.12 -3.30
CA ASN A 23 26.19 18.18 -2.27
C ASN A 23 26.04 16.76 -2.82
N ALA A 24 25.59 16.63 -4.07
CA ALA A 24 25.47 15.36 -4.76
C ALA A 24 26.85 14.73 -5.02
N ALA A 25 27.85 15.54 -5.38
CA ALA A 25 29.23 15.08 -5.55
C ALA A 25 29.83 14.62 -4.21
N GLU A 26 29.60 15.34 -3.11
CA GLU A 26 30.03 14.90 -1.77
C GLU A 26 29.32 13.61 -1.33
N LEU A 27 28.00 13.53 -1.50
CA LEU A 27 27.24 12.32 -1.17
C LEU A 27 27.68 11.11 -2.01
N ALA A 28 28.01 11.33 -3.29
CA ALA A 28 28.48 10.26 -4.19
C ALA A 28 29.83 9.66 -3.78
N LYS A 29 30.63 10.36 -2.97
CA LYS A 29 31.85 9.78 -2.36
C LYS A 29 31.53 8.77 -1.26
N LEU A 30 30.32 8.82 -0.70
CA LEU A 30 29.88 8.02 0.44
C LEU A 30 28.94 6.89 0.03
N THR A 31 28.09 7.11 -0.99
CA THR A 31 27.08 6.15 -1.43
C THR A 31 26.71 6.30 -2.90
N ASP A 32 26.46 5.19 -3.57
CA ASP A 32 25.95 5.16 -4.96
C ASP A 32 24.43 5.47 -5.03
N LEU A 33 23.77 5.59 -3.88
CA LEU A 33 22.33 5.74 -3.80
C LEU A 33 21.89 7.19 -3.95
N ALA A 34 21.33 7.53 -5.12
CA ALA A 34 20.79 8.86 -5.36
C ALA A 34 19.58 9.21 -4.45
N PRO A 35 19.45 10.47 -3.98
CA PRO A 35 18.28 10.95 -3.25
C PRO A 35 17.08 11.20 -4.19
N PRO A 36 15.94 10.50 -4.03
CA PRO A 36 14.75 10.71 -4.84
C PRO A 36 13.95 11.92 -4.34
N LYS A 37 13.38 12.68 -5.27
CA LYS A 37 12.42 13.76 -4.96
C LYS A 37 11.01 13.18 -4.86
N ARG A 38 10.20 13.66 -3.92
CA ARG A 38 8.78 13.31 -3.82
C ARG A 38 8.01 13.86 -5.02
N ASN A 39 7.18 13.02 -5.63
CA ASN A 39 6.16 13.40 -6.60
C ASN A 39 4.80 13.42 -5.87
N MET A 40 4.21 14.61 -5.70
CA MET A 40 2.97 14.77 -4.94
C MET A 40 1.79 13.97 -5.49
N THR A 41 1.73 13.77 -6.80
CA THR A 41 0.65 13.05 -7.48
C THR A 41 0.81 11.53 -7.34
N ARG A 42 2.01 11.03 -7.05
CA ARG A 42 2.30 9.60 -6.97
C ARG A 42 2.71 9.22 -5.55
N TRP A 43 1.76 8.67 -4.79
CA TRP A 43 1.95 8.33 -3.38
C TRP A 43 3.14 7.40 -3.12
N SER A 44 3.43 6.45 -4.04
CA SER A 44 4.58 5.55 -3.93
C SER A 44 5.92 6.28 -3.89
N SER A 45 6.00 7.50 -4.44
CA SER A 45 7.22 8.32 -4.34
C SER A 45 7.53 8.77 -2.92
N THR A 46 6.50 8.99 -2.08
CA THR A 46 6.68 9.30 -0.66
C THR A 46 7.29 8.11 0.06
N PHE A 47 6.77 6.91 -0.22
CA PHE A 47 7.31 5.66 0.31
C PHE A 47 8.78 5.45 -0.10
N GLU A 48 9.09 5.54 -1.39
CA GLU A 48 10.45 5.39 -1.91
C GLU A 48 11.42 6.43 -1.34
N MET A 49 10.96 7.66 -1.14
CA MET A 49 11.76 8.72 -0.52
C MET A 49 12.13 8.42 0.93
N VAL A 50 11.15 8.01 1.74
CA VAL A 50 11.39 7.66 3.15
C VAL A 50 12.25 6.41 3.25
N LEU A 51 12.02 5.43 2.37
CA LEU A 51 12.83 4.22 2.28
C LEU A 51 14.28 4.53 1.89
N ARG A 52 14.50 5.40 0.91
CA ARG A 52 15.85 5.85 0.53
C ARG A 52 16.52 6.56 1.69
N HIS A 53 15.82 7.52 2.32
CA HIS A 53 16.35 8.25 3.46
C HIS A 53 16.87 7.31 4.54
N LYS A 54 16.11 6.26 4.88
CA LYS A 54 16.55 5.25 5.84
C LYS A 54 17.89 4.62 5.47
N ARG A 55 18.15 4.38 4.18
CA ARG A 55 19.38 3.74 3.69
C ARG A 55 20.59 4.68 3.66
N ILE A 56 20.39 5.95 3.30
CA ILE A 56 21.48 6.91 3.11
C ILE A 56 21.69 7.85 4.31
N ARG A 57 20.97 7.66 5.41
CA ARG A 57 20.90 8.63 6.51
C ARG A 57 22.28 8.95 7.10
N ASP A 58 23.09 7.94 7.32
CA ASP A 58 24.40 8.12 7.96
C ASP A 58 25.42 8.71 6.99
N ASP A 59 25.29 8.45 5.69
CA ASP A 59 26.06 9.13 4.64
C ASP A 59 25.69 10.62 4.55
N VAL A 60 24.38 10.91 4.56
CA VAL A 60 23.85 12.28 4.53
C VAL A 60 24.34 13.12 5.72
N ARG A 61 24.57 12.51 6.88
CA ARG A 61 25.11 13.20 8.08
C ARG A 61 26.57 13.63 7.94
N GLN A 62 27.31 13.08 6.98
CA GLN A 62 28.70 13.45 6.73
C GLN A 62 28.82 14.59 5.70
N VAL A 63 27.72 14.97 5.04
CA VAL A 63 27.69 16.10 4.10
C VAL A 63 27.39 17.39 4.87
N GLU A 64 28.45 18.10 5.26
CA GLU A 64 28.40 19.32 6.09
C GLU A 64 27.42 20.37 5.55
N ALA A 65 27.42 20.60 4.23
CA ALA A 65 26.58 21.59 3.57
C ALA A 65 25.06 21.38 3.72
N VAL A 66 24.61 20.19 4.15
CA VAL A 66 23.18 19.90 4.39
C VAL A 66 22.86 19.61 5.85
N GLU A 67 23.81 19.80 6.79
CA GLU A 67 23.64 19.46 8.20
C GLU A 67 22.37 20.09 8.82
N GLU A 68 22.14 21.38 8.55
CA GLU A 68 20.95 22.12 9.02
C GLU A 68 19.62 21.53 8.51
N HIS A 69 19.66 20.81 7.39
CA HIS A 69 18.49 20.17 6.78
C HIS A 69 18.28 18.72 7.26
N VAL A 70 19.27 18.13 7.95
CA VAL A 70 19.16 16.77 8.46
C VAL A 70 18.10 16.72 9.53
N SER A 71 17.12 15.82 9.35
CA SER A 71 16.03 15.66 10.30
C SER A 71 16.55 15.28 11.69
N THR A 72 16.02 15.94 12.72
CA THR A 72 16.34 15.62 14.12
C THR A 72 16.08 14.13 14.43
N GLY A 73 16.75 13.59 15.46
CA GLY A 73 16.54 12.21 15.88
C GLY A 73 15.06 11.88 16.16
N ALA A 74 14.31 12.83 16.74
CA ALA A 74 12.89 12.68 16.99
C ALA A 74 12.04 12.65 15.70
N ALA A 75 12.32 13.55 14.74
CA ALA A 75 11.66 13.57 13.44
C ALA A 75 11.94 12.30 12.64
N HIS A 76 13.19 11.82 12.67
CA HIS A 76 13.56 10.55 12.06
C HIS A 76 12.80 9.36 12.66
N LYS A 77 12.70 9.29 14.00
CA LYS A 77 11.92 8.23 14.67
C LYS A 77 10.45 8.25 14.25
N LYS A 78 9.84 9.42 14.14
CA LYS A 78 8.46 9.58 13.61
C LYS A 78 8.34 9.08 12.17
N LEU A 79 9.29 9.44 11.30
CA LEU A 79 9.32 8.97 9.91
C LEU A 79 9.44 7.44 9.81
N MET A 80 10.29 6.82 10.64
CA MET A 80 10.44 5.36 10.67
C MET A 80 9.19 4.65 11.17
N GLY A 81 8.49 5.20 12.17
CA GLY A 81 7.19 4.67 12.59
C GLY A 81 6.16 4.71 11.44
N ARG A 82 6.14 5.79 10.64
CA ARG A 82 5.26 5.90 9.47
C ARG A 82 5.66 4.98 8.32
N LEU A 83 6.96 4.76 8.14
CA LEU A 83 7.48 3.88 7.08
C LEU A 83 6.89 2.47 7.21
N GLU A 84 6.71 1.96 8.43
CA GLU A 84 6.11 0.63 8.63
C GLU A 84 4.65 0.57 8.15
N HIS A 85 3.85 1.62 8.38
CA HIS A 85 2.50 1.69 7.82
C HIS A 85 2.51 1.84 6.29
N LEU A 86 3.43 2.63 5.74
CA LEU A 86 3.56 2.77 4.28
C LEU A 86 3.94 1.44 3.62
N LYS A 87 4.79 0.61 4.24
CA LYS A 87 5.11 -0.74 3.75
C LYS A 87 3.89 -1.64 3.69
N LYS A 88 3.04 -1.61 4.73
CA LYS A 88 1.80 -2.39 4.76
C LYS A 88 0.91 -2.01 3.58
N LEU A 89 0.61 -0.73 3.43
CA LEU A 89 -0.24 -0.22 2.34
C LEU A 89 0.37 -0.47 0.95
N ASP A 90 1.69 -0.35 0.80
CA ASP A 90 2.41 -0.68 -0.46
C ASP A 90 2.30 -2.16 -0.81
N SER A 91 2.41 -3.05 0.18
CA SER A 91 2.20 -4.48 -0.06
C SER A 91 0.78 -4.79 -0.52
N VAL A 92 -0.24 -4.12 0.05
CA VAL A 92 -1.64 -4.26 -0.38
C VAL A 92 -1.80 -3.77 -1.82
N CYS A 93 -1.34 -2.56 -2.13
CA CYS A 93 -1.46 -2.01 -3.49
C CYS A 93 -0.76 -2.87 -4.55
N LYS A 94 0.45 -3.38 -4.27
CA LYS A 94 1.15 -4.29 -5.17
C LYS A 94 0.39 -5.60 -5.35
N THR A 95 -0.19 -6.13 -4.29
CA THR A 95 -1.01 -7.34 -4.36
C THR A 95 -2.26 -7.12 -5.18
N LEU A 96 -2.96 -6.00 -4.99
CA LEU A 96 -4.14 -5.64 -5.79
C LEU A 96 -3.84 -5.46 -7.29
N GLN A 97 -2.60 -5.11 -7.64
CA GLN A 97 -2.14 -4.96 -9.02
C GLN A 97 -1.67 -6.28 -9.66
N ASP A 98 -1.56 -7.36 -8.89
CA ASP A 98 -1.15 -8.67 -9.41
C ASP A 98 -2.32 -9.35 -10.15
N GLU A 99 -2.07 -9.84 -11.36
CA GLU A 99 -3.08 -10.50 -12.20
C GLU A 99 -3.69 -11.75 -11.54
N GLY A 100 -2.98 -12.36 -10.59
CA GLY A 100 -3.45 -13.51 -9.83
C GLY A 100 -4.36 -13.19 -8.65
N THR A 101 -4.67 -11.92 -8.38
CA THR A 101 -5.52 -11.52 -7.24
C THR A 101 -6.99 -11.72 -7.57
N SER A 102 -7.67 -12.63 -6.84
CA SER A 102 -9.11 -12.85 -6.97
C SER A 102 -9.93 -11.77 -6.26
N MET A 103 -11.24 -11.72 -6.53
CA MET A 103 -12.13 -10.77 -5.85
C MET A 103 -12.25 -11.02 -4.34
N ALA A 104 -12.21 -12.29 -3.89
CA ALA A 104 -12.15 -12.62 -2.46
C ALA A 104 -10.85 -12.14 -1.83
N ASP A 105 -9.71 -12.27 -2.53
CA ASP A 105 -8.44 -11.72 -2.06
C ASP A 105 -8.55 -10.18 -1.92
N VAL A 106 -9.18 -9.48 -2.88
CA VAL A 106 -9.43 -8.02 -2.79
C VAL A 106 -10.27 -7.66 -1.57
N HIS A 107 -11.40 -8.33 -1.37
CA HIS A 107 -12.29 -8.06 -0.24
C HIS A 107 -11.58 -8.26 1.10
N LEU A 108 -10.85 -9.37 1.26
CA LEU A 108 -10.12 -9.66 2.49
C LEU A 108 -9.04 -8.61 2.79
N LEU A 109 -8.33 -8.14 1.75
CA LEU A 109 -7.34 -7.07 1.90
C LEU A 109 -8.00 -5.74 2.29
N PHE A 110 -9.13 -5.38 1.69
CA PHE A 110 -9.84 -4.14 2.03
C PHE A 110 -10.49 -4.16 3.40
N ASP A 111 -11.06 -5.29 3.83
CA ASP A 111 -11.59 -5.47 5.17
C ASP A 111 -10.47 -5.27 6.20
N GLN A 112 -9.32 -5.94 6.03
CA GLN A 112 -8.19 -5.75 6.95
C GLN A 112 -7.64 -4.32 6.93
N VAL A 113 -7.54 -3.67 5.75
CA VAL A 113 -7.10 -2.26 5.68
C VAL A 113 -8.09 -1.35 6.40
N THR A 114 -9.38 -1.65 6.35
CA THR A 114 -10.40 -0.88 7.05
C THR A 114 -10.29 -1.07 8.56
N ASP A 115 -10.00 -2.28 9.03
CA ASP A 115 -9.76 -2.58 10.45
C ASP A 115 -8.49 -1.88 10.98
N ASP A 116 -7.37 -2.00 10.28
CA ASP A 116 -6.09 -1.40 10.67
C ASP A 116 -6.07 0.13 10.50
N TYR A 117 -6.83 0.64 9.53
CA TYR A 117 -6.90 2.05 9.17
C TYR A 117 -8.36 2.53 9.00
N PRO A 118 -9.11 2.74 10.11
CA PRO A 118 -10.53 3.08 10.06
C PRO A 118 -10.88 4.33 9.25
N VAL A 119 -9.92 5.25 9.06
CA VAL A 119 -10.07 6.42 8.18
C VAL A 119 -10.34 6.06 6.72
N THR A 120 -9.99 4.85 6.29
CA THR A 120 -10.20 4.35 4.92
C THR A 120 -11.61 3.78 4.71
N ALA A 121 -12.37 3.52 5.78
CA ALA A 121 -13.68 2.89 5.72
C ALA A 121 -14.65 3.61 4.79
N SER A 122 -14.61 4.95 4.77
CA SER A 122 -15.50 5.76 3.91
C SER A 122 -15.27 5.55 2.42
N TYR A 123 -14.14 4.96 2.02
CA TYR A 123 -13.77 4.67 0.65
C TYR A 123 -13.81 3.18 0.31
N LEU A 124 -13.54 2.31 1.29
CA LEU A 124 -13.34 0.87 1.05
C LEU A 124 -14.50 -0.02 1.54
N HIS A 125 -15.34 0.47 2.44
CA HIS A 125 -16.47 -0.32 2.95
C HIS A 125 -17.45 -0.66 1.81
N PRO A 126 -18.16 -1.81 1.86
CA PRO A 126 -19.20 -2.17 0.88
C PRO A 126 -20.34 -1.14 0.69
N ASN A 127 -20.43 -0.13 1.55
CA ASN A 127 -21.43 0.95 1.51
C ASN A 127 -20.78 2.30 1.16
N ALA A 128 -19.52 2.31 0.72
CA ALA A 128 -18.83 3.52 0.30
C ALA A 128 -19.53 4.13 -0.92
N LYS A 129 -19.48 5.46 -1.05
CA LYS A 129 -20.18 6.20 -2.11
C LYS A 129 -19.79 5.79 -3.54
N ILE A 130 -18.62 5.17 -3.69
CA ILE A 130 -18.11 4.68 -4.97
C ILE A 130 -18.79 3.38 -5.42
N VAL A 131 -19.40 2.63 -4.49
CA VAL A 131 -20.12 1.39 -4.76
C VAL A 131 -21.48 1.74 -5.35
N HIS A 132 -21.65 1.51 -6.65
CA HIS A 132 -22.88 1.86 -7.37
C HIS A 132 -23.97 0.80 -7.20
N THR A 133 -23.59 -0.47 -7.06
CA THR A 133 -24.54 -1.59 -6.98
C THR A 133 -24.21 -2.52 -5.81
N PRO A 134 -24.48 -2.10 -4.55
CA PRO A 134 -24.07 -2.85 -3.37
C PRO A 134 -24.57 -4.30 -3.34
N VAL A 135 -25.81 -4.55 -3.78
CA VAL A 135 -26.40 -5.89 -3.80
C VAL A 135 -25.69 -6.80 -4.81
N PHE A 136 -25.28 -6.27 -5.95
CA PHE A 136 -24.56 -7.03 -6.97
C PHE A 136 -23.14 -7.35 -6.51
N GLU A 137 -22.42 -6.37 -5.97
CA GLU A 137 -21.05 -6.57 -5.48
C GLU A 137 -20.99 -7.53 -4.27
N ALA A 138 -21.96 -7.43 -3.36
CA ALA A 138 -22.11 -8.40 -2.27
C ALA A 138 -22.41 -9.82 -2.79
N ALA A 139 -23.21 -9.95 -3.85
CA ALA A 139 -23.47 -11.24 -4.48
C ALA A 139 -22.19 -11.88 -5.07
N LEU A 140 -21.36 -11.09 -5.76
CA LEU A 140 -20.07 -11.55 -6.27
C LEU A 140 -19.15 -12.03 -5.16
N GLY A 141 -19.07 -11.28 -4.05
CA GLY A 141 -18.29 -11.67 -2.88
C GLY A 141 -18.78 -12.99 -2.27
N LYS A 142 -20.09 -13.22 -2.25
CA LYS A 142 -20.65 -14.50 -1.76
C LYS A 142 -20.38 -15.67 -2.70
N ILE A 143 -20.48 -15.46 -4.02
CA ILE A 143 -20.15 -16.47 -5.03
C ILE A 143 -18.69 -16.90 -4.89
N ASP A 144 -17.75 -15.96 -4.79
CA ASP A 144 -16.31 -16.27 -4.71
C ASP A 144 -15.93 -16.99 -3.39
N ASN A 145 -16.80 -16.94 -2.38
CA ASN A 145 -16.63 -17.61 -1.09
C ASN A 145 -17.56 -18.82 -0.91
N ASP A 146 -18.21 -19.31 -1.97
CA ASP A 146 -19.19 -20.42 -1.94
C ASP A 146 -20.31 -20.25 -0.89
N ARG A 147 -20.75 -18.99 -0.67
CA ARG A 147 -21.81 -18.65 0.27
C ARG A 147 -23.17 -18.56 -0.41
N LYS A 148 -24.23 -18.87 0.33
CA LYS A 148 -25.61 -18.80 -0.15
C LYS A 148 -26.03 -17.35 -0.47
N LEU A 149 -26.60 -17.17 -1.65
CA LEU A 149 -27.17 -15.90 -2.10
C LEU A 149 -28.60 -15.72 -1.56
N THR A 150 -28.94 -14.48 -1.26
CA THR A 150 -30.34 -14.05 -1.08
C THR A 150 -31.05 -13.98 -2.43
N ALA A 151 -32.38 -13.95 -2.41
CA ALA A 151 -33.16 -13.82 -3.65
C ALA A 151 -32.85 -12.50 -4.41
N ALA A 152 -32.55 -11.42 -3.71
CA ALA A 152 -32.19 -10.14 -4.33
C ALA A 152 -30.79 -10.21 -4.99
N GLU A 153 -29.83 -10.84 -4.33
CA GLU A 153 -28.49 -11.08 -4.85
C GLU A 153 -28.51 -12.01 -6.06
N ALA A 154 -29.25 -13.13 -5.99
CA ALA A 154 -29.40 -14.07 -7.11
C ALA A 154 -29.97 -13.38 -8.36
N ARG A 155 -31.03 -12.57 -8.20
CA ARG A 155 -31.58 -11.75 -9.30
C ARG A 155 -30.59 -10.73 -9.85
N ALA A 156 -29.75 -10.14 -8.98
CA ALA A 156 -28.78 -9.13 -9.41
C ALA A 156 -27.68 -9.72 -10.32
N VAL A 157 -27.33 -10.99 -10.14
CA VAL A 157 -26.27 -11.68 -10.92
C VAL A 157 -26.82 -12.55 -12.06
N GLU A 158 -28.13 -12.83 -12.08
CA GLU A 158 -28.79 -13.77 -13.00
C GLU A 158 -28.40 -13.56 -14.46
N ARG A 159 -28.39 -12.31 -14.93
CA ARG A 159 -28.03 -11.97 -16.32
C ARG A 159 -26.58 -12.29 -16.72
N PHE A 160 -25.72 -12.60 -15.75
CA PHE A 160 -24.31 -12.91 -15.95
C PHE A 160 -24.00 -14.42 -15.77
N ALA A 161 -25.01 -15.24 -15.47
CA ALA A 161 -24.82 -16.68 -15.38
C ALA A 161 -24.41 -17.25 -16.75
N VAL A 162 -23.32 -18.01 -16.76
CA VAL A 162 -22.81 -18.72 -17.95
C VAL A 162 -22.77 -20.21 -17.61
N GLU A 163 -23.10 -21.06 -18.59
CA GLU A 163 -22.93 -22.51 -18.48
C GLU A 163 -21.46 -22.85 -18.13
N PRO A 164 -21.22 -23.74 -17.15
CA PRO A 164 -19.88 -23.96 -16.60
C PRO A 164 -18.93 -24.50 -17.67
N SER A 165 -17.96 -23.66 -18.06
CA SER A 165 -16.82 -24.07 -18.88
C SER A 165 -15.67 -24.48 -17.96
N THR A 166 -15.12 -25.67 -18.14
CA THR A 166 -14.04 -26.22 -17.31
C THR A 166 -12.73 -25.47 -17.54
N SER A 167 -12.50 -24.37 -16.85
CA SER A 167 -11.18 -23.73 -16.79
C SER A 167 -10.64 -23.76 -15.36
N THR A 168 -9.84 -24.78 -15.06
CA THR A 168 -9.07 -24.87 -13.82
C THR A 168 -7.83 -23.98 -13.92
N GLY A 169 -7.94 -22.73 -13.47
CA GLY A 169 -6.79 -21.86 -13.27
C GLY A 169 -5.98 -22.33 -12.06
N LYS A 170 -4.71 -22.70 -12.24
CA LYS A 170 -3.82 -23.03 -11.13
C LYS A 170 -3.42 -21.74 -10.40
N ARG A 171 -3.78 -21.62 -9.12
CA ARG A 171 -3.33 -20.54 -8.23
C ARG A 171 -1.80 -20.60 -8.13
N LYS A 172 -1.11 -19.56 -8.64
CA LYS A 172 0.34 -19.44 -8.52
C LYS A 172 0.71 -19.23 -7.05
N GLU A 173 1.67 -20.00 -6.56
CA GLU A 173 2.17 -19.89 -5.20
C GLU A 173 2.94 -18.58 -5.02
N ARG A 174 2.55 -17.76 -4.05
CA ARG A 174 3.18 -16.45 -3.77
C ARG A 174 4.31 -16.63 -2.76
N SER A 175 5.52 -16.20 -3.14
CA SER A 175 6.78 -16.45 -2.42
C SER A 175 7.22 -15.32 -1.46
N SER A 176 6.34 -14.37 -1.07
CA SER A 176 6.73 -13.23 -0.23
C SER A 176 5.96 -13.23 1.08
N ASP A 177 6.66 -13.31 2.22
CA ASP A 177 6.11 -13.01 3.55
C ASP A 177 6.03 -11.49 3.75
N ASN A 178 4.86 -10.92 3.47
CA ASN A 178 4.53 -9.53 3.73
C ASN A 178 3.09 -9.41 4.29
N TYR A 179 2.72 -8.22 4.75
CA TYR A 179 1.41 -7.94 5.35
C TYR A 179 0.23 -8.44 4.49
N ALA A 180 0.22 -8.14 3.19
CA ALA A 180 -0.83 -8.63 2.29
C ALA A 180 -0.86 -10.17 2.21
N SER A 181 0.29 -10.83 2.12
CA SER A 181 0.35 -12.30 2.12
C SER A 181 -0.09 -12.94 3.44
N GLU A 182 0.17 -12.29 4.57
CA GLU A 182 -0.25 -12.76 5.90
C GLU A 182 -1.77 -12.76 6.02
N ILE A 183 -2.41 -11.68 5.55
CA ILE A 183 -3.87 -11.57 5.48
C ILE A 183 -4.44 -12.72 4.63
N LEU A 184 -3.92 -12.88 3.41
CA LEU A 184 -4.41 -13.91 2.48
C LEU A 184 -4.15 -15.35 2.98
N ARG A 185 -3.08 -15.56 3.77
CA ARG A 185 -2.80 -16.85 4.41
C ARG A 185 -3.72 -17.10 5.62
N GLY A 186 -4.02 -16.06 6.39
CA GLY A 186 -4.93 -16.10 7.54
C GLY A 186 -6.40 -16.28 7.17
N GLY A 187 -6.82 -15.82 5.99
CA GLY A 187 -8.19 -15.97 5.47
C GLY A 187 -8.59 -17.40 5.05
N LYS A 188 -7.70 -18.39 5.15
CA LYS A 188 -7.94 -19.77 4.71
C LYS A 188 -8.71 -20.67 5.69
N GLN A 189 -9.40 -20.15 6.70
CA GLN A 189 -10.30 -20.99 7.52
C GLN A 189 -11.77 -20.79 7.13
N PRO A 190 -12.41 -21.77 6.48
CA PRO A 190 -13.85 -21.86 6.49
C PRO A 190 -14.26 -22.27 7.91
N VAL A 191 -14.82 -21.33 8.67
CA VAL A 191 -15.60 -21.69 9.85
C VAL A 191 -16.85 -22.41 9.35
N ARG A 192 -16.94 -23.68 9.76
CA ARG A 192 -18.00 -24.64 9.41
C ARG A 192 -19.40 -24.15 9.78
#